data_AF-A0A2N2S5H8-F1
#
_entry.id   AF-A0A2N2S5H8-F1
#
_cell.length_a   1.000
_cell.length_b   1.000
_cell.length_c   1.000
_cell.angle_alpha   90.00
_cell.angle_beta   90.00
_cell.angle_gamma   90.00
#
_symmetry.space_group_name_H-M   'P 1'
#
loop_
_entity.id
_entity.type
_entity.pdbx_description
1 polymer ?
#
loop_
_entity_poly.entity_id
_entity_poly.type
_entity_poly.pdbx_seq_one_letter_code
_entity_poly.pdbx_strand_id
1 'polypeptide(L)'
;ASPEGFPKVDKQTQNNRDDKRRDILQSELDAEKAALEEAKKAYAEGESNPEMIRHADGKTFRNVAKFQEKMRTLQADVDSHENNIKLLQKELDTLR
;
A
#
# COMPACT_ATOMS: atom_id res chain seq x y z
N ALA A 1 -7.62 39.28 -2.24
CA ALA A 1 -6.31 39.91 -1.99
C ALA A 1 -5.62 39.12 -0.90
N SER A 2 -4.37 38.68 -1.10
CA SER A 2 -3.54 38.13 -0.02
C SER A 2 -3.15 39.25 0.95
N PRO A 3 -2.99 39.01 2.26
CA PRO A 3 -2.73 40.07 3.23
C PRO A 3 -1.43 40.82 2.90
N GLU A 4 -1.51 42.16 2.89
CA GLU A 4 -0.35 43.04 2.69
C GLU A 4 0.66 42.83 3.83
N GLY A 5 1.71 42.04 3.59
CA GLY A 5 2.78 41.79 4.56
C GLY A 5 3.26 40.35 4.69
N PHE A 6 2.60 39.38 4.03
CA PHE A 6 3.10 38.01 4.07
C PHE A 6 4.29 37.83 3.11
N PRO A 7 5.45 37.32 3.55
CA PRO A 7 6.58 37.07 2.67
C PRO A 7 6.18 36.07 1.58
N LYS A 8 6.31 36.48 0.32
CA LYS A 8 6.15 35.57 -0.82
C LYS A 8 7.38 34.68 -0.89
N VAL A 9 7.17 33.37 -0.82
CA VAL A 9 8.24 32.40 -1.07
C VAL A 9 8.72 32.59 -2.51
N ASP A 10 10.03 32.66 -2.71
CA ASP A 10 10.60 32.86 -4.03
C ASP A 10 10.40 31.62 -4.92
N LYS A 11 10.47 31.85 -6.23
CA LYS A 11 10.20 30.80 -7.24
C LYS A 11 11.21 29.65 -7.18
N GLN A 12 12.47 29.92 -6.82
CA GLN A 12 13.49 28.88 -6.70
C GLN A 12 13.20 27.99 -5.49
N THR A 13 12.76 28.55 -4.37
CA THR A 13 12.32 27.76 -3.20
C THR A 13 11.08 26.92 -3.49
N GLN A 14 10.10 27.44 -4.24
CA GLN A 14 8.93 26.65 -4.66
C GLN A 14 9.33 25.47 -5.56
N ASN A 15 10.15 25.72 -6.59
CA ASN A 15 10.62 24.67 -7.50
C ASN A 15 11.40 23.59 -6.75
N ASN A 16 12.35 23.96 -5.89
CA ASN A 16 13.14 23.01 -5.10
C ASN A 16 12.26 22.11 -4.22
N ARG A 17 11.16 22.66 -3.68
CA ARG A 17 10.22 21.90 -2.88
C ARG A 17 9.42 20.93 -3.74
N ASP A 18 8.95 21.38 -4.90
CA ASP A 18 8.14 20.57 -5.80
C ASP A 18 8.97 19.42 -6.41
N ASP A 19 10.23 19.67 -6.76
CA ASP A 19 11.19 18.62 -7.17
C ASP A 19 11.43 17.62 -6.05
N LYS A 20 11.68 18.09 -4.82
CA LYS A 20 11.86 17.20 -3.67
C LYS A 20 10.61 16.40 -3.34
N ARG A 21 9.41 16.98 -3.50
CA ARG A 21 8.14 16.27 -3.34
C ARG A 21 7.99 15.18 -4.39
N ARG A 22 8.32 15.47 -5.65
CA ARG A 22 8.32 14.47 -6.72
C ARG A 22 9.25 13.31 -6.39
N ASP A 23 10.47 13.57 -5.93
CA ASP A 23 11.44 12.53 -5.57
C ASP A 23 10.95 11.62 -4.44
N ILE A 24 10.32 12.22 -3.42
CA ILE A 24 9.72 11.49 -2.30
C ILE A 24 8.58 10.59 -2.79
N LEU A 25 7.62 11.15 -3.55
CA LEU A 25 6.48 10.40 -4.06
C LEU A 25 6.90 9.29 -5.03
N GLN A 26 7.95 9.50 -5.82
CA GLN A 26 8.50 8.47 -6.70
C GLN A 26 9.12 7.33 -5.89
N SER A 27 9.86 7.65 -4.82
CA SER A 27 10.44 6.67 -3.91
C SER A 27 9.36 5.86 -3.19
N GLU A 28 8.31 6.54 -2.71
CA GLU A 28 7.14 5.91 -2.09
C GLU A 28 6.40 5.00 -3.07
N LEU A 29 6.20 5.46 -4.32
CA LEU A 29 5.56 4.65 -5.36
C LEU A 29 6.34 3.37 -5.65
N ASP A 30 7.66 3.43 -5.71
CA ASP A 30 8.48 2.25 -5.98
C ASP A 30 8.51 1.29 -4.78
N ALA A 31 8.48 1.82 -3.55
CA ALA A 31 8.29 1.02 -2.34
C ALA A 31 6.93 0.32 -2.32
N GLU A 32 5.85 1.02 -2.65
CA GLU A 32 4.49 0.47 -2.68
C GLU A 32 4.33 -0.61 -3.75
N LYS A 33 4.96 -0.45 -4.93
CA LYS A 33 4.99 -1.53 -5.93
C LYS A 33 5.70 -2.77 -5.42
N ALA A 34 6.83 -2.62 -4.72
CA ALA A 34 7.54 -3.75 -4.14
C ALA A 34 6.68 -4.46 -3.08
N ALA A 35 6.03 -3.69 -2.20
CA ALA A 35 5.11 -4.21 -1.19
C ALA A 35 3.90 -4.93 -1.81
N LEU A 36 3.34 -4.40 -2.90
CA LEU A 36 2.26 -5.07 -3.65
C LEU A 36 2.69 -6.46 -4.17
N GLU A 37 3.89 -6.57 -4.72
CA GLU A 37 4.40 -7.86 -5.21
C GLU A 37 4.58 -8.86 -4.07
N GLU A 38 5.04 -8.41 -2.89
CA GLU A 38 5.12 -9.24 -1.69
C GLU A 38 3.73 -9.66 -1.19
N ALA A 39 2.77 -8.73 -1.14
CA ALA A 39 1.39 -9.03 -0.73
C ALA A 39 0.72 -10.04 -1.67
N LYS A 40 0.94 -9.92 -2.99
CA LYS A 40 0.46 -10.89 -3.99
C LYS A 40 1.08 -12.27 -3.81
N LYS A 41 2.36 -12.37 -3.48
CA LYS A 41 3.01 -13.64 -3.13
C LYS A 41 2.41 -14.24 -1.86
N ALA A 42 2.26 -13.44 -0.81
CA ALA A 42 1.67 -13.88 0.45
C ALA A 42 0.22 -14.39 0.25
N TYR A 43 -0.56 -13.72 -0.61
CA TYR A 43 -1.88 -14.18 -1.01
C TYR A 43 -1.85 -15.56 -1.67
N ALA A 44 -1.00 -15.75 -2.69
CA ALA A 44 -0.88 -17.01 -3.41
C ALA A 44 -0.38 -18.16 -2.52
N GLU A 45 0.57 -17.87 -1.62
CA GLU A 45 1.03 -18.81 -0.59
C GLU A 45 -0.07 -19.14 0.42
N GLY A 46 -0.89 -18.15 0.78
CA GLY A 46 -2.08 -18.30 1.61
C GLY A 46 -3.09 -19.26 0.99
N GLU A 47 -3.43 -19.08 -0.30
CA GLU A 47 -4.35 -19.96 -1.03
C GLU A 47 -3.88 -21.41 -1.08
N SER A 48 -2.55 -21.60 -1.21
CA SER A 48 -1.94 -22.93 -1.30
C SER A 48 -1.88 -23.67 0.05
N ASN A 49 -2.03 -22.97 1.17
CA ASN A 49 -1.83 -23.49 2.52
C ASN A 49 -3.10 -23.38 3.38
N PRO A 50 -4.03 -24.35 3.28
CA PRO A 50 -5.25 -24.35 4.08
C PRO A 50 -4.95 -24.50 5.57
N GLU A 51 -5.67 -23.73 6.40
CA GLU A 51 -5.56 -23.80 7.85
C GLU A 51 -6.14 -25.12 8.37
N MET A 52 -5.44 -25.77 9.30
CA MET A 52 -5.84 -27.05 9.92
C MET A 52 -6.08 -26.85 11.41
N ILE A 53 -7.05 -27.55 11.99
CA ILE A 53 -7.35 -27.55 13.42
C ILE A 53 -7.33 -28.96 13.98
N ARG A 54 -6.63 -29.15 15.10
CA ARG A 54 -6.58 -30.42 15.84
C ARG A 54 -7.60 -30.38 16.97
N HIS A 55 -8.46 -31.38 17.02
CA HIS A 55 -9.49 -31.52 18.06
C HIS A 55 -9.00 -32.36 19.24
N ALA A 56 -9.73 -32.29 20.35
CA ALA A 56 -9.42 -33.02 21.57
C ALA A 56 -9.46 -34.56 21.38
N ASP A 57 -10.21 -35.05 20.39
CA ASP A 57 -10.23 -36.47 19.98
C ASP A 57 -8.99 -36.88 19.15
N GLY A 58 -8.03 -35.96 18.95
CA GLY A 58 -6.80 -36.19 18.23
C GLY A 58 -6.89 -36.04 16.72
N LYS A 59 -8.08 -35.83 16.15
CA LYS A 59 -8.28 -35.69 14.70
C LYS A 59 -7.98 -34.28 14.21
N THR A 60 -7.50 -34.18 12.97
CA THR A 60 -7.22 -32.92 12.30
C THR A 60 -8.24 -32.68 11.19
N PHE A 61 -8.86 -31.51 11.19
CA PHE A 61 -9.82 -31.09 10.16
C PHE A 61 -9.39 -29.77 9.53
N ARG A 62 -9.90 -29.49 8.32
CA ARG A 62 -9.71 -28.17 7.69
C ARG A 62 -10.49 -27.12 8.47
N ASN A 63 -9.79 -26.07 8.89
CA ASN A 63 -10.39 -24.91 9.51
C ASN A 63 -10.77 -23.88 8.42
N VAL A 64 -11.93 -24.12 7.80
CA VAL A 64 -12.42 -23.29 6.68
C VAL A 64 -12.62 -21.83 7.12
N ALA A 65 -13.15 -21.61 8.33
CA ALA A 65 -13.40 -20.25 8.84
C ALA A 65 -12.11 -19.45 9.00
N LYS A 66 -11.09 -20.03 9.64
CA LYS A 66 -9.79 -19.38 9.83
C LYS A 66 -9.05 -19.17 8.51
N PHE A 67 -9.16 -20.11 7.59
CA PHE A 67 -8.63 -19.95 6.24
C PHE A 67 -9.30 -18.78 5.50
N GLN A 68 -10.63 -18.69 5.53
CA GLN A 68 -11.36 -17.57 4.91
C GLN A 68 -10.99 -16.21 5.52
N GLU A 69 -10.82 -16.15 6.83
CA GLU A 69 -10.38 -14.93 7.52
C GLU A 69 -8.98 -14.52 7.06
N LYS A 70 -8.02 -15.46 7.05
CA LYS A 70 -6.66 -15.24 6.54
C LYS A 70 -6.67 -14.73 5.09
N MET A 71 -7.44 -15.38 4.22
CA MET A 71 -7.55 -14.98 2.81
C MET A 71 -8.15 -13.59 2.65
N ARG A 72 -9.14 -13.23 3.48
CA ARG A 72 -9.73 -11.89 3.47
C ARG A 72 -8.71 -10.83 3.87
N THR A 73 -7.91 -11.08 4.89
CA THR A 73 -6.85 -10.15 5.31
C THR A 73 -5.81 -9.98 4.21
N LEU A 74 -5.33 -11.08 3.62
CA LEU A 74 -4.36 -11.01 2.52
C LEU A 74 -4.91 -10.27 1.30
N GLN A 75 -6.20 -10.46 0.97
CA GLN A 75 -6.85 -9.70 -0.10
C GLN A 75 -6.88 -8.21 0.23
N ALA A 76 -7.26 -7.86 1.46
CA ALA A 76 -7.35 -6.46 1.88
C ALA A 76 -5.99 -5.76 1.83
N ASP A 77 -4.90 -6.47 2.16
CA ASP A 77 -3.54 -5.95 2.03
C ASP A 77 -3.18 -5.66 0.56
N VAL A 78 -3.47 -6.61 -0.35
CA VAL A 78 -3.27 -6.41 -1.80
C VAL A 78 -4.06 -5.20 -2.29
N ASP A 79 -5.36 -5.13 -1.97
CA ASP A 79 -6.24 -4.05 -2.40
C ASP A 79 -5.76 -2.69 -1.85
N SER A 80 -5.24 -2.66 -0.62
CA SER A 80 -4.69 -1.45 -0.01
C SER A 80 -3.47 -0.93 -0.78
N HIS A 81 -2.50 -1.81 -1.09
CA HIS A 81 -1.32 -1.42 -1.86
C HIS A 81 -1.67 -0.95 -3.28
N GLU A 82 -2.62 -1.62 -3.97
CA GLU A 82 -3.09 -1.17 -5.30
C GLU A 82 -3.73 0.21 -5.24
N ASN A 83 -4.52 0.50 -4.20
CA ASN A 83 -5.11 1.81 -3.99
C ASN A 83 -4.06 2.89 -3.68
N ASN A 84 -3.07 2.60 -2.84
CA ASN A 84 -1.98 3.52 -2.53
C ASN A 84 -1.18 3.89 -3.78
N ILE A 85 -0.81 2.90 -4.60
CA ILE A 85 -0.13 3.10 -5.89
C ILE A 85 -0.93 4.05 -6.78
N LYS A 86 -2.24 3.82 -6.91
CA LYS A 86 -3.12 4.66 -7.72
C LYS A 86 -3.17 6.11 -7.21
N LEU A 87 -3.21 6.31 -5.89
CA LEU A 87 -3.22 7.63 -5.28
C LEU A 87 -1.88 8.36 -5.49
N LEU A 88 -0.75 7.67 -5.29
CA LEU A 88 0.58 8.22 -5.52
C LEU A 88 0.81 8.60 -6.98
N GLN A 89 0.39 7.76 -7.93
CA GLN A 89 0.44 8.07 -9.35
C GLN A 89 -0.37 9.33 -9.68
N LYS A 90 -1.60 9.43 -9.15
CA LYS A 90 -2.44 10.61 -9.32
C LYS A 90 -1.77 11.86 -8.76
N GLU A 91 -1.13 11.77 -7.59
CA GLU A 91 -0.43 12.91 -7.00
C GLU A 91 0.79 13.33 -7.85
N LEU A 92 1.59 12.38 -8.32
CA LEU A 92 2.70 12.64 -9.24
C LEU A 92 2.24 13.30 -10.55
N ASP A 93 1.09 12.89 -11.10
CA ASP A 93 0.49 13.52 -12.28
C ASP A 93 0.06 14.97 -12.02
N THR A 94 -0.37 15.30 -10.80
CA THR A 94 -0.70 16.71 -10.44
C THR A 94 0.52 17.60 -10.23
N LEU A 95 1.71 17.01 -10.10
CA LEU A 95 2.99 17.73 -9.98
C LEU A 95 3.72 17.88 -11.32
N ARG A 96 3.17 17.33 -12.41
CA ARG A 96 3.67 17.56 -13.78
C ARG A 96 3.27 18.94 -14.28
#